data_AF-W7CZW1-F1
#
_entry.id   AF-W7CZW1-F1
#
_cell.length_a   1.000
_cell.length_b   1.000
_cell.length_c   1.000
_cell.angle_alpha   90.00
_cell.angle_beta   90.00
_cell.angle_gamma   90.00
#
_symmetry.space_group_name_H-M   'P 1'
#
loop_
_entity.id
_entity.type
_entity.pdbx_description
1 polymer ?
#
loop_
_entity_poly.entity_id
_entity_poly.type
_entity_poly.pdbx_seq_one_letter_code
_entity_poly.pdbx_strand_id
1 'polypeptide(L)'
;MNQTQALQLIEKIAAAYPRFKDTCTESVINLWIETLKEADFTKSSLALERHIKTKKFPPNIADIFVSSQNTAEQAYAEMDTWKKIEEKNDAEMSGFSTPELEDMPLSDEIKAYIQKNRRKVKTPFVPQLSEEEAQERIRHLQNQAEALRRHHVD
;
A
#
# COMPACT_ATOMS: atom_id res chain seq x y z
N MET A 1 6.55 -23.05 -4.89
CA MET A 1 7.88 -23.65 -4.68
C MET A 1 7.79 -25.18 -4.65
N ASN A 2 8.91 -25.92 -4.60
CA ASN A 2 8.87 -27.39 -4.49
C ASN A 2 8.71 -27.87 -3.03
N GLN A 3 8.41 -29.16 -2.84
CA GLN A 3 8.17 -29.74 -1.50
C GLN A 3 9.38 -29.61 -0.57
N THR A 4 10.60 -29.84 -1.08
CA THR A 4 11.83 -29.73 -0.29
C THR A 4 12.05 -28.29 0.21
N GLN A 5 11.78 -27.31 -0.64
CA GLN A 5 11.85 -25.88 -0.29
C GLN A 5 10.80 -25.49 0.76
N ALA A 6 9.57 -26.01 0.64
CA ALA A 6 8.54 -25.78 1.65
C ALA A 6 8.93 -26.40 3.00
N LEU A 7 9.47 -27.62 3.01
CA LEU A 7 10.00 -28.26 4.22
C LEU A 7 11.12 -27.46 4.86
N GLN A 8 12.06 -26.93 4.06
CA GLN A 8 13.13 -26.06 4.57
C GLN A 8 12.59 -24.83 5.31
N LEU A 9 11.51 -24.21 4.82
CA LEU A 9 10.87 -23.08 5.52
C LEU A 9 10.25 -23.52 6.85
N ILE A 10 9.56 -24.65 6.86
CA ILE A 10 8.93 -25.21 8.08
C ILE A 10 10.00 -25.60 9.12
N GLU A 11 11.11 -26.22 8.70
CA GLU A 11 12.24 -26.53 9.57
C GLU A 11 12.88 -25.28 10.17
N LYS A 12 13.03 -24.22 9.36
CA LYS A 12 13.55 -22.92 9.82
C LYS A 12 12.63 -22.29 10.86
N ILE A 13 11.30 -22.43 10.71
CA ILE A 13 10.32 -22.00 11.72
C ILE A 13 10.47 -22.82 13.00
N ALA A 14 10.55 -24.15 12.90
CA ALA A 14 10.72 -25.02 14.06
C ALA A 14 12.03 -24.75 14.82
N ALA A 15 13.10 -24.39 14.11
CA ALA A 15 14.38 -24.01 14.70
C ALA A 15 14.31 -22.64 15.42
N ALA A 16 13.59 -21.67 14.86
CA ALA A 16 13.43 -20.35 15.47
C ALA A 16 12.42 -20.33 16.64
N TYR A 17 11.42 -21.21 16.61
CA TYR A 17 10.32 -21.25 17.59
C TYR A 17 10.14 -22.65 18.17
N PRO A 18 10.80 -22.98 19.29
CA PRO A 18 10.77 -24.34 19.86
C PRO A 18 9.35 -24.89 20.12
N ARG A 19 8.43 -24.03 20.57
CA ARG A 19 7.03 -24.39 20.84
C ARG A 19 6.21 -24.71 19.60
N PHE A 20 6.65 -24.27 18.42
CA PHE A 20 5.97 -24.58 17.17
C PHE A 20 6.03 -26.08 16.86
N LYS A 21 7.11 -26.75 17.26
CA LYS A 21 7.31 -28.18 17.03
C LYS A 21 6.20 -29.04 17.65
N ASP A 22 5.71 -28.64 18.82
CA ASP A 22 4.64 -29.37 19.53
C ASP A 22 3.28 -29.25 18.84
N THR A 23 3.08 -28.16 18.07
CA THR A 23 1.86 -27.90 17.30
C THR A 23 1.95 -28.38 15.85
N CYS A 24 3.13 -28.77 15.37
CA CYS A 24 3.38 -29.12 13.99
C CYS A 24 3.11 -30.62 13.75
N THR A 25 1.84 -30.97 13.56
CA THR A 25 1.44 -32.33 13.16
C THR A 25 1.69 -32.57 11.67
N GLU A 26 1.77 -33.83 11.25
CA GLU A 26 1.94 -34.21 9.85
C GLU A 26 0.85 -33.60 8.94
N SER A 27 -0.39 -33.50 9.44
CA SER A 27 -1.48 -32.84 8.72
C SER A 27 -1.22 -31.35 8.47
N VAL A 28 -0.63 -30.64 9.44
CA VAL A 28 -0.27 -29.23 9.31
C VAL A 28 0.87 -29.08 8.30
N ILE A 29 1.88 -29.93 8.38
CA ILE A 29 3.01 -29.92 7.44
C ILE A 29 2.51 -30.14 6.01
N ASN A 30 1.64 -31.12 5.78
CA ASN A 30 1.08 -31.40 4.47
C ASN A 30 0.25 -30.23 3.93
N LEU A 31 -0.60 -29.62 4.79
CA LEU A 31 -1.35 -28.41 4.42
C LEU A 31 -0.41 -27.28 4.01
N TRP A 32 0.68 -27.07 4.77
CA TRP A 32 1.63 -26.02 4.48
C TRP A 32 2.39 -26.27 3.17
N ILE A 33 2.81 -27.50 2.92
CA ILE A 33 3.44 -27.89 1.66
C ILE A 33 2.51 -27.62 0.49
N GLU A 34 1.24 -28.08 0.56
CA GLU A 34 0.27 -27.86 -0.52
C GLU A 34 0.05 -26.37 -0.79
N THR A 35 -0.12 -25.56 0.26
CA THR A 35 -0.36 -24.13 0.10
C THR A 35 0.88 -23.41 -0.46
N LEU A 36 2.08 -23.75 0.02
CA LEU A 36 3.32 -23.09 -0.41
C LEU A 36 3.74 -23.47 -1.84
N LYS A 37 3.13 -24.47 -2.49
CA LYS A 37 3.39 -24.81 -3.90
C LYS A 37 3.21 -23.61 -4.83
N GLU A 38 2.26 -22.74 -4.55
CA GLU A 38 1.97 -21.55 -5.36
C GLU A 38 2.85 -20.34 -5.01
N ALA A 39 3.57 -20.40 -3.89
CA ALA A 39 4.41 -19.30 -3.41
C ALA A 39 5.82 -19.31 -4.04
N ASP A 40 6.41 -18.13 -4.13
CA ASP A 40 7.81 -17.92 -4.51
C ASP A 40 8.73 -18.21 -3.32
N PHE A 41 9.69 -19.12 -3.50
CA PHE A 41 10.57 -19.55 -2.42
C PHE A 41 11.44 -18.40 -1.87
N THR A 42 12.06 -17.62 -2.75
CA THR A 42 13.01 -16.58 -2.38
C THR A 42 12.31 -15.48 -1.59
N LYS A 43 11.16 -15.01 -2.07
CA LYS A 43 10.36 -13.97 -1.41
C LYS A 43 9.78 -14.47 -0.08
N SER A 44 9.27 -15.71 -0.05
CA SER A 44 8.71 -16.30 1.17
C SER A 44 9.79 -16.54 2.24
N SER A 45 10.99 -16.95 1.83
CA SER A 45 12.15 -17.10 2.73
C SER A 45 12.56 -15.76 3.34
N LEU A 46 12.60 -14.69 2.53
CA LEU A 46 12.89 -13.35 3.00
C LEU A 46 11.82 -12.82 3.97
N ALA A 47 10.54 -13.08 3.68
CA ALA A 47 9.43 -12.73 4.56
C ALA A 47 9.56 -13.45 5.91
N LEU A 48 9.89 -14.75 5.89
CA LEU A 48 10.13 -15.53 7.10
C LEU A 48 11.31 -14.98 7.93
N GLU A 49 12.43 -14.61 7.30
CA GLU A 49 13.56 -14.01 8.01
C GLU A 49 13.20 -12.69 8.69
N ARG A 50 12.43 -11.84 8.01
CA ARG A 50 11.92 -10.59 8.58
C ARG A 50 10.98 -10.86 9.75
N HIS A 51 10.12 -11.86 9.64
CA HIS A 51 9.21 -12.24 10.72
C HIS A 51 9.97 -12.71 11.96
N ILE A 52 10.96 -13.60 11.78
CA ILE A 52 11.83 -14.10 12.87
C ILE A 52 12.54 -12.96 13.60
N LYS A 53 12.99 -11.92 12.88
CA LYS A 53 13.67 -10.77 13.50
C LYS A 53 12.73 -9.82 14.26
N THR A 54 11.45 -9.78 13.91
CA THR A 54 10.52 -8.73 14.36
C THR A 54 9.41 -9.21 15.28
N LYS A 55 9.07 -10.51 15.22
CA LYS A 55 7.95 -11.09 15.95
C LYS A 55 8.43 -12.16 16.92
N LYS A 56 7.85 -12.16 18.12
CA LYS A 56 8.16 -13.15 19.18
C LYS A 56 7.41 -14.47 19.03
N PHE A 57 6.35 -14.49 18.21
CA PHE A 57 5.46 -15.63 18.03
C PHE A 57 5.66 -16.25 16.64
N PRO A 58 5.48 -17.57 16.50
CA PRO A 58 5.64 -18.25 15.21
C PRO A 58 4.68 -17.65 14.17
N PRO A 59 5.11 -17.57 12.90
CA PRO A 59 4.26 -17.08 11.83
C PRO A 59 3.09 -18.03 11.57
N ASN A 60 1.99 -17.48 11.07
CA ASN A 60 1.01 -18.25 10.33
C ASN A 60 1.48 -18.43 8.87
N ILE A 61 0.79 -19.27 8.10
CA ILE A 61 1.19 -19.53 6.70
C ILE A 61 1.05 -18.29 5.80
N ALA A 62 0.07 -17.43 6.04
CA ALA A 62 -0.17 -16.21 5.27
C ALA A 62 0.90 -15.13 5.53
N ASP A 63 1.51 -15.11 6.71
CA ASP A 63 2.59 -14.16 7.06
C ASP A 63 3.84 -14.36 6.18
N ILE A 64 4.03 -15.58 5.67
CA ILE A 64 5.19 -15.93 4.83
C ILE A 64 4.81 -16.23 3.38
N PHE A 65 3.52 -16.38 3.07
CA PHE A 65 3.06 -16.71 1.72
C PHE A 65 3.25 -15.49 0.81
N VAL A 66 4.15 -15.62 -0.16
CA VAL A 66 4.29 -14.63 -1.23
C VAL A 66 4.03 -15.31 -2.56
N SER A 67 2.98 -14.90 -3.26
CA SER A 67 2.60 -15.48 -4.55
C SER A 67 3.75 -15.44 -5.56
N SER A 68 3.92 -16.54 -6.29
CA SER A 68 4.83 -16.61 -7.44
C SER A 68 4.32 -15.84 -8.65
N GLN A 69 3.02 -15.54 -8.71
CA GLN A 69 2.47 -14.70 -9.76
C GLN A 69 3.00 -13.27 -9.62
N ASN A 70 3.35 -12.68 -10.76
CA ASN A 70 4.04 -11.40 -10.83
C ASN A 70 3.11 -10.27 -10.39
N THR A 71 3.08 -9.98 -9.08
CA THR A 71 2.25 -8.93 -8.47
C THR A 71 2.55 -7.54 -9.00
N ALA A 72 3.73 -7.33 -9.61
CA ALA A 72 4.08 -6.05 -10.21
C ALA A 72 3.17 -5.72 -11.40
N GLU A 73 2.95 -6.66 -12.32
CA GLU A 73 2.07 -6.46 -13.48
C GLU A 73 0.61 -6.23 -13.06
N GLN A 74 0.15 -6.95 -12.04
CA GLN A 74 -1.19 -6.76 -11.48
C GLN A 74 -1.33 -5.40 -10.78
N ALA A 75 -0.31 -4.98 -10.02
CA ALA A 75 -0.29 -3.67 -9.37
C ALA A 75 -0.22 -2.52 -10.39
N TYR A 76 0.57 -2.65 -11.46
CA TYR A 76 0.62 -1.66 -12.55
C TYR A 76 -0.72 -1.60 -13.29
N ALA A 77 -1.35 -2.75 -13.56
CA ALA A 77 -2.68 -2.80 -14.16
C ALA A 77 -3.72 -2.12 -13.25
N GLU A 78 -3.67 -2.35 -11.94
CA GLU A 78 -4.56 -1.70 -10.97
C GLU A 78 -4.32 -0.18 -10.94
N MET A 79 -3.07 0.29 -10.90
CA MET A 79 -2.74 1.71 -10.97
C MET A 79 -3.26 2.36 -12.27
N ASP A 80 -3.11 1.69 -13.41
CA ASP A 80 -3.66 2.17 -14.69
C ASP A 80 -5.19 2.25 -14.67
N THR A 81 -5.88 1.32 -13.99
CA THR A 81 -7.34 1.39 -13.85
C THR A 81 -7.78 2.58 -12.99
N TRP A 82 -7.12 2.81 -11.87
CA TRP A 82 -7.40 3.97 -11.01
C TRP A 82 -7.14 5.30 -11.73
N LYS A 83 -6.05 5.39 -12.50
CA LYS A 83 -5.74 6.58 -13.30
C LYS A 83 -6.82 6.87 -14.34
N LYS A 84 -7.33 5.85 -15.02
CA LYS A 84 -8.45 6.00 -15.98
C LYS A 84 -9.76 6.42 -15.30
N ILE A 85 -10.00 5.97 -14.07
CA ILE A 85 -11.18 6.38 -13.28
C ILE A 85 -11.03 7.84 -12.88
N GLU A 86 -9.85 8.26 -12.43
CA GLU A 86 -9.55 9.64 -12.07
C GLU A 86 -9.69 10.58 -13.28
N GLU A 87 -9.10 10.23 -14.44
CA GLU A 87 -9.25 10.99 -15.68
C GLU A 87 -10.72 11.11 -16.12
N LYS A 88 -11.52 10.07 -15.95
CA LYS A 88 -12.97 10.10 -16.24
C LYS A 88 -13.73 10.97 -15.25
N ASN A 89 -13.45 10.82 -13.95
CA ASN A 89 -14.06 11.65 -12.91
C ASN A 89 -13.72 13.12 -13.13
N ASP A 90 -12.47 13.45 -13.44
CA ASP A 90 -12.06 14.81 -13.76
C ASP A 90 -12.76 15.33 -15.02
N ALA A 91 -12.95 14.50 -16.06
CA ALA A 91 -13.68 14.89 -17.25
C ALA A 91 -15.18 15.13 -16.98
N GLU A 92 -15.81 14.30 -16.15
CA GLU A 92 -17.22 14.43 -15.76
C GLU A 92 -17.44 15.59 -14.76
N MET A 93 -16.49 15.83 -13.86
CA MET A 93 -16.55 16.85 -12.82
C MET A 93 -15.91 18.19 -13.24
N SER A 94 -15.23 18.24 -14.39
CA SER A 94 -14.63 19.44 -14.98
C SER A 94 -15.66 20.58 -15.17
N GLY A 95 -16.93 20.24 -15.38
CA GLY A 95 -18.05 21.18 -15.42
C GLY A 95 -18.86 21.30 -14.12
N PHE A 96 -18.55 20.49 -13.10
CA PHE A 96 -19.28 20.48 -11.84
C PHE A 96 -18.75 21.58 -10.91
N SER A 97 -19.32 22.78 -11.04
CA SER A 97 -19.17 23.81 -10.00
C SER A 97 -20.08 23.45 -8.84
N THR A 98 -19.57 23.53 -7.61
CA THR A 98 -20.43 23.39 -6.42
C THR A 98 -21.49 24.49 -6.48
N PRO A 99 -22.81 24.17 -6.47
CA PRO A 99 -23.84 25.19 -6.51
C PRO A 99 -23.69 26.18 -5.37
N GLU A 100 -24.00 27.45 -5.60
CA GLU A 100 -24.06 28.43 -4.51
C GLU A 100 -25.16 28.03 -3.51
N LEU A 101 -24.99 28.41 -2.25
CA LEU A 101 -25.94 28.03 -1.18
C LEU A 101 -27.37 28.52 -1.48
N GLU A 102 -27.50 29.59 -2.24
CA GLU A 102 -28.76 30.20 -2.68
C GLU A 102 -29.52 29.30 -3.66
N ASP A 103 -28.79 28.67 -4.59
CA ASP A 103 -29.32 27.79 -5.63
C ASP A 103 -29.58 26.36 -5.15
N MET A 104 -29.20 26.04 -3.92
CA MET A 104 -29.46 24.72 -3.35
C MET A 104 -30.95 24.50 -3.07
N PRO A 105 -31.49 23.29 -3.30
CA PRO A 105 -32.86 22.92 -2.99
C PRO A 105 -33.04 22.64 -1.48
N LEU A 106 -32.61 23.58 -0.64
CA LEU A 106 -32.70 23.54 0.82
C LEU A 106 -33.70 24.60 1.30
N SER A 107 -34.29 24.41 2.50
CA SER A 107 -35.17 25.42 3.10
C SER A 107 -34.37 26.66 3.56
N ASP A 108 -35.05 27.80 3.63
CA ASP A 108 -34.42 29.07 4.03
C ASP A 108 -33.81 29.02 5.43
N GLU A 109 -34.45 28.31 6.37
CA GLU A 109 -33.93 28.09 7.72
C GLU A 109 -32.60 27.31 7.68
N ILE A 110 -32.52 26.28 6.85
CA ILE A 110 -31.32 25.45 6.70
C ILE A 110 -30.22 26.25 6.00
N LYS A 111 -30.54 27.03 4.97
CA LYS A 111 -29.59 27.93 4.29
C LYS A 111 -28.99 28.95 5.28
N ALA A 112 -29.83 29.60 6.09
CA ALA A 112 -29.38 30.55 7.10
C ALA A 112 -28.49 29.90 8.18
N TYR A 113 -28.85 28.69 8.62
CA TYR A 113 -28.05 27.92 9.57
C TYR A 113 -26.68 27.55 9.00
N ILE A 114 -26.63 27.08 7.75
CA ILE A 114 -25.37 26.74 7.06
C ILE A 114 -24.52 28.00 6.90
N GLN A 115 -25.09 29.12 6.45
CA GLN A 115 -24.36 30.37 6.25
C GLN A 115 -23.77 30.92 7.56
N LYS A 116 -24.53 30.85 8.65
CA LYS A 116 -24.09 31.27 9.99
C LYS A 116 -22.98 30.39 10.56
N ASN A 117 -23.01 29.08 10.28
CA ASN A 117 -22.06 28.11 10.83
C ASN A 117 -20.95 27.71 9.84
N ARG A 118 -20.95 28.27 8.63
CA ARG A 118 -19.88 28.05 7.64
C ARG A 118 -18.58 28.58 8.23
N ARG A 119 -17.69 27.66 8.62
CA ARG A 119 -16.35 28.04 9.05
C ARG A 119 -15.68 28.72 7.86
N LYS A 120 -15.19 29.96 8.04
CA LYS A 120 -14.25 30.58 7.10
C LYS A 120 -12.94 29.81 7.21
N VAL A 121 -12.88 28.63 6.60
CA VAL A 121 -11.63 27.90 6.42
C VAL A 121 -10.79 28.80 5.51
N LYS A 122 -9.74 29.42 6.06
CA LYS A 122 -8.65 29.93 5.21
C LYS A 122 -8.29 28.77 4.31
N THR A 123 -8.34 28.97 3.01
CA THR A 123 -7.92 27.98 1.99
C THR A 123 -6.67 27.23 2.44
N PRO A 124 -6.46 25.96 2.00
CA PRO A 124 -5.24 25.22 2.31
C PRO A 124 -4.05 26.15 2.14
N PHE A 125 -3.07 26.08 3.05
CA PHE A 125 -1.84 26.86 2.95
C PHE A 125 -1.23 26.63 1.57
N VAL A 126 -1.48 27.55 0.63
CA VAL A 126 -0.72 27.68 -0.60
C VAL A 126 0.50 28.45 -0.15
N PRO A 127 1.70 27.82 -0.10
CA PRO A 127 2.91 28.57 0.19
C PRO A 127 2.97 29.69 -0.85
N GLN A 128 2.96 30.94 -0.42
CA GLN A 128 3.24 32.08 -1.28
C GLN A 128 4.75 32.09 -1.53
N LEU A 129 5.24 31.07 -2.23
CA LEU A 129 6.61 31.02 -2.71
C LEU A 129 6.73 32.04 -3.83
N SER A 130 7.78 32.85 -3.80
CA SER A 130 8.15 33.60 -4.99
C SER A 130 8.48 32.63 -6.14
N GLU A 131 8.46 33.12 -7.39
CA GLU A 131 8.84 32.28 -8.53
C GLU A 131 10.22 31.64 -8.35
N GLU A 132 11.15 32.35 -7.71
CA GLU A 132 12.49 31.87 -7.40
C GLU A 132 12.46 30.74 -6.36
N GLU A 133 11.75 30.91 -5.25
CA GLU A 133 11.66 29.88 -4.20
C GLU A 133 10.93 28.62 -4.69
N ALA A 134 9.96 28.77 -5.61
CA ALA A 134 9.29 27.65 -6.26
C ALA A 134 10.24 26.88 -7.18
N GLN A 135 11.07 27.56 -7.96
CA GLN A 135 12.09 26.95 -8.82
C GLN A 135 13.16 26.22 -8.02
N GLU A 136 13.63 26.81 -6.91
CA GLU A 136 14.58 26.16 -6.02
C GLU A 136 14.01 24.89 -5.40
N ARG A 137 12.73 24.93 -4.99
CA ARG A 137 12.05 23.76 -4.46
C ARG A 137 11.89 22.65 -5.49
N ILE A 138 11.53 22.98 -6.72
CA ILE A 138 11.45 22.02 -7.83
C ILE A 138 12.83 21.38 -8.06
N ARG A 139 13.89 22.19 -8.11
CA ARG A 139 15.26 21.72 -8.29
C ARG A 139 15.72 20.82 -7.15
N HIS A 140 15.38 21.18 -5.91
CA HIS A 140 15.70 20.36 -4.75
C HIS A 140 15.03 18.98 -4.82
N LEU A 141 13.75 18.93 -5.19
CA LEU A 141 13.00 17.67 -5.35
C LEU A 141 13.54 16.81 -6.49
N GLN A 142 13.95 17.43 -7.60
CA GLN A 142 14.62 16.74 -8.70
C GLN A 142 15.93 16.10 -8.26
N ASN A 143 16.76 16.82 -7.51
CA ASN A 143 18.01 16.28 -6.97
C ASN A 143 17.77 15.12 -6.01
N GLN A 144 16.74 15.21 -5.15
CA GLN A 144 16.36 14.10 -4.26
C GLN A 144 15.90 12.87 -5.07
N ALA A 145 15.08 13.07 -6.11
CA ALA A 145 14.60 12.00 -6.96
C ALA A 145 15.75 11.35 -7.77
N GLU A 146 16.75 12.12 -8.19
CA GLU A 146 17.92 11.60 -8.88
C GLU A 146 18.85 10.81 -7.93
N ALA A 147 19.06 11.29 -6.71
CA ALA A 147 19.83 10.57 -5.69
C ALA A 147 19.18 9.23 -5.34
N LEU A 148 17.85 9.20 -5.20
CA LEU A 148 17.09 7.96 -4.98
C LEU A 148 17.19 7.01 -6.18
N ARG A 149 17.17 7.53 -7.41
CA ARG A 149 17.37 6.71 -8.62
C ARG A 149 18.77 6.11 -8.68
N ARG A 150 19.81 6.86 -8.33
CA ARG A 150 21.19 6.34 -8.29
C ARG A 150 21.33 5.21 -7.27
N HIS A 151 20.69 5.32 -6.11
CA HIS A 151 20.69 4.27 -5.09
C HIS A 151 19.85 3.02 -5.43
N HIS A 152 19.09 3.02 -6.53
CA HIS A 152 18.30 1.87 -6.99
C HIS A 152 18.93 1.11 -8.17
N VAL A 153 20.10 1.54 -8.65
CA VAL A 153 20.82 0.95 -9.79
C VAL A 153 22.04 0.11 -9.35
N ASP A 154 22.39 0.14 -8.06
CA ASP A 154 23.37 -0.78 -7.42
C ASP A 154 22.65 -1.90 -6.65
#